data_AF-V8CVA9-F1
#
_entry.id   AF-V8CVA9-F1
#
_cell.length_a   1.000
_cell.length_b   1.000
_cell.length_c   1.000
_cell.angle_alpha   90.00
_cell.angle_beta   90.00
_cell.angle_gamma   90.00
#
_symmetry.space_group_name_H-M   'P 1'
#
loop_
_entity.id
_entity.type
_entity.pdbx_description
1 polymer ?
#
loop_
_entity_poly.entity_id
_entity_poly.type
_entity_poly.pdbx_seq_one_letter_code
_entity_poly.pdbx_strand_id
1 'polypeptide(L)'
;METHSSEPPLTDIEQWDYVEQGGGEFGYVPVRMLPPPWPRDDDHDYFLDLALSSIRDGWNMIRVCCRDRRPDADTVHMRFDIWPIPSSAGRQIIRSPQTPPATSAADVEERRQLAVTIREAPTHSGPLNSEELKDRSLLIRGDYSDTSAWHKVANAALAPDPVDAFTADLTLVEDPTLDGITVETLLQAMGEPPPFYVFLADHRTLTDPEHPILAIDISGSHYPQEHGRTVRVTPAAMASIENNLALANMDFADFADNADEDGIYRGV
;
A
#
# COMPACT_ATOMS: atom_id res chain seq x y z
N MET A 1 3.98 -15.03 16.80
CA MET A 1 4.89 -14.66 15.69
C MET A 1 6.22 -15.32 15.94
N GLU A 2 6.79 -15.96 14.92
CA GLU A 2 8.05 -16.68 15.00
C GLU A 2 8.94 -16.29 13.80
N THR A 3 10.23 -16.05 14.05
CA THR A 3 11.24 -15.88 13.01
C THR A 3 12.02 -17.19 12.83
N HIS A 4 12.30 -17.55 11.59
CA HIS A 4 12.95 -18.80 11.21
C HIS A 4 14.18 -18.52 10.35
N SER A 5 15.14 -19.43 10.35
CA SER A 5 16.32 -19.35 9.47
C SER A 5 16.02 -19.76 8.02
N SER A 6 14.93 -20.47 7.79
CA SER A 6 14.45 -20.97 6.50
C SER A 6 12.93 -21.21 6.56
N GLU A 7 12.32 -21.51 5.43
CA GLU A 7 10.88 -21.83 5.36
C GLU A 7 10.48 -22.92 6.37
N PRO A 8 9.52 -22.64 7.28
CA PRO A 8 8.99 -23.65 8.18
C PRO A 8 7.99 -24.57 7.44
N PRO A 9 7.89 -25.85 7.85
CA PRO A 9 6.99 -26.79 7.21
C PRO A 9 5.53 -26.40 7.41
N LEU A 10 4.70 -26.60 6.38
CA LEU A 10 3.25 -26.44 6.43
C LEU A 10 2.61 -27.57 7.25
N THR A 11 2.66 -27.44 8.57
CA THR A 11 2.08 -28.39 9.53
C THR A 11 0.75 -27.87 10.07
N ASP A 12 -0.18 -28.79 10.33
CA ASP A 12 -1.52 -28.49 10.87
C ASP A 12 -2.30 -27.41 10.11
N ILE A 13 -2.06 -27.28 8.79
CA ILE A 13 -2.71 -26.26 7.95
C ILE A 13 -4.24 -26.36 7.99
N GLU A 14 -4.75 -27.57 8.20
CA GLU A 14 -6.17 -27.89 8.25
C GLU A 14 -6.91 -27.21 9.41
N GLN A 15 -6.21 -26.76 10.44
CA GLN A 15 -6.81 -26.05 11.58
C GLN A 15 -7.05 -24.55 11.32
N TRP A 16 -6.53 -24.01 10.20
CA TRP A 16 -6.57 -22.59 9.88
C TRP A 16 -7.56 -22.31 8.74
N ASP A 17 -8.53 -21.42 8.94
CA ASP A 17 -9.51 -21.11 7.88
C ASP A 17 -8.83 -20.47 6.65
N TYR A 18 -7.83 -19.63 6.90
CA TYR A 18 -7.15 -18.84 5.88
C TYR A 18 -5.63 -18.90 6.08
N VAL A 19 -4.89 -19.13 5.00
CA VAL A 19 -3.42 -19.17 5.00
C VAL A 19 -2.92 -18.48 3.74
N GLU A 20 -2.14 -17.43 3.92
CA GLU A 20 -1.46 -16.71 2.84
C GLU A 20 0.01 -16.48 3.18
N GLN A 21 0.80 -16.21 2.16
CA GLN A 21 2.17 -15.72 2.34
C GLN A 21 2.51 -14.66 1.29
N GLY A 22 3.43 -13.78 1.62
CA GLY A 22 3.95 -12.75 0.72
C GLY A 22 5.34 -12.29 1.16
N GLY A 23 6.08 -11.68 0.23
CA GLY A 23 7.34 -11.02 0.53
C GLY A 23 7.14 -9.80 1.42
N GLY A 24 8.22 -9.34 2.04
CA GLY A 24 8.30 -8.16 2.87
C GLY A 24 9.75 -7.74 3.06
N GLU A 25 10.12 -6.51 2.72
CA GLU A 25 11.46 -5.99 2.97
C GLU A 25 11.55 -5.19 4.28
N PHE A 26 12.57 -5.48 5.08
CA PHE A 26 12.77 -4.86 6.39
C PHE A 26 14.17 -4.21 6.52
N GLY A 27 14.32 -3.28 7.45
CA GLY A 27 15.61 -2.67 7.82
C GLY A 27 15.77 -1.18 7.49
N TYR A 28 14.86 -0.58 6.72
CA TYR A 28 14.89 0.86 6.41
C TYR A 28 14.13 1.71 7.42
N VAL A 29 13.02 1.18 7.93
CA VAL A 29 12.19 1.81 8.96
C VAL A 29 11.89 0.81 10.08
N PRO A 30 11.61 1.26 11.31
CA PRO A 30 11.21 0.37 12.39
C PRO A 30 9.97 -0.44 12.02
N VAL A 31 10.04 -1.76 12.18
CA VAL A 31 8.90 -2.64 11.90
C VAL A 31 7.78 -2.38 12.90
N ARG A 32 6.57 -2.18 12.39
CA ARG A 32 5.36 -2.00 13.19
C ARG A 32 4.30 -3.00 12.74
N MET A 33 3.57 -3.54 13.70
CA MET A 33 2.35 -4.28 13.44
C MET A 33 1.17 -3.38 13.78
N LEU A 34 0.33 -3.07 12.79
CA LEU A 34 -0.88 -2.27 12.98
C LEU A 34 -2.06 -3.19 13.33
N PRO A 35 -2.98 -2.73 14.20
CA PRO A 35 -4.19 -3.49 14.49
C PRO A 35 -5.07 -3.61 13.23
N PRO A 36 -5.87 -4.68 13.10
CA PRO A 36 -6.85 -4.75 12.02
C PRO A 36 -7.87 -3.61 12.15
N PRO A 37 -8.42 -3.10 11.03
CA PRO A 37 -9.28 -1.89 11.00
C PRO A 37 -10.67 -2.06 11.65
N TRP A 38 -10.91 -3.15 12.39
CA TRP A 38 -12.22 -3.46 12.97
C TRP A 38 -12.26 -2.90 14.38
N PRO A 39 -13.29 -2.11 14.74
CA PRO A 39 -13.33 -1.47 16.04
C PRO A 39 -13.75 -2.51 17.07
N ARG A 40 -12.82 -2.92 17.94
CA ARG A 40 -13.15 -3.23 19.32
C ARG A 40 -12.06 -2.63 20.19
N ASP A 41 -12.48 -1.66 21.00
CA ASP A 41 -11.69 -0.98 22.00
C ASP A 41 -10.92 -1.98 22.86
N ASP A 42 -9.66 -1.62 23.14
CA ASP A 42 -8.87 -2.07 24.27
C ASP A 42 -8.71 -3.59 24.44
N ASP A 43 -7.84 -4.23 23.66
CA ASP A 43 -7.02 -5.38 24.10
C ASP A 43 -5.96 -5.74 23.03
N HIS A 44 -4.84 -5.01 23.04
CA HIS A 44 -3.64 -5.42 22.32
C HIS A 44 -2.46 -5.49 23.30
N ASP A 45 -2.34 -6.62 24.01
CA ASP A 45 -1.16 -6.93 24.81
C ASP A 45 0.07 -7.06 23.89
N TYR A 46 0.95 -6.05 23.98
CA TYR A 46 2.21 -5.95 23.24
C TYR A 46 3.22 -7.05 23.67
N PHE A 47 3.21 -8.18 22.97
CA PHE A 47 4.25 -9.23 23.05
C PHE A 47 5.06 -9.36 21.74
N LEU A 48 5.17 -8.28 20.97
CA LEU A 48 5.75 -8.33 19.61
C LEU A 48 7.19 -7.82 19.53
N ASP A 49 7.65 -6.97 20.45
CA ASP A 49 8.92 -6.25 20.30
C ASP A 49 10.14 -7.18 20.12
N LEU A 50 10.20 -8.28 20.87
CA LEU A 50 11.31 -9.24 20.75
C LEU A 50 11.29 -9.99 19.42
N ALA A 51 10.10 -10.31 18.91
CA ALA A 51 9.97 -11.02 17.64
C ALA A 51 10.18 -10.06 16.46
N LEU A 52 9.68 -8.81 16.53
CA LEU A 52 9.91 -7.78 15.52
C LEU A 52 11.40 -7.43 15.39
N SER A 53 12.09 -7.27 16.53
CA SER A 53 13.55 -7.02 16.54
C SER A 53 14.39 -8.20 16.07
N SER A 54 13.81 -9.39 15.91
CA SER A 54 14.50 -10.58 15.40
C SER A 54 14.36 -10.79 13.88
N ILE A 55 13.55 -9.97 13.21
CA ILE A 55 13.41 -9.98 11.75
C ILE A 55 14.73 -9.51 11.15
N ARG A 56 15.22 -10.24 10.13
CA ARG A 56 16.48 -9.89 9.46
C ARG A 56 16.25 -8.73 8.49
N ASP A 57 17.23 -7.86 8.38
CA ASP A 57 17.27 -6.85 7.33
C ASP A 57 17.25 -7.50 5.93
N GLY A 58 16.61 -6.83 4.98
CA GLY A 58 16.36 -7.30 3.62
C GLY A 58 15.06 -8.08 3.47
N TRP A 59 14.95 -8.84 2.39
CA TRP A 59 13.75 -9.57 2.03
C TRP A 59 13.46 -10.75 2.94
N ASN A 60 12.23 -10.83 3.41
CA ASN A 60 11.68 -11.95 4.17
C ASN A 60 10.35 -12.38 3.56
N MET A 61 10.04 -13.67 3.64
CA MET A 61 8.69 -14.17 3.43
C MET A 61 7.95 -14.10 4.76
N ILE A 62 6.68 -13.68 4.70
CA ILE A 62 5.77 -13.62 5.82
C ILE A 62 4.61 -14.55 5.50
N ARG A 63 4.43 -15.61 6.29
CA ARG A 63 3.24 -16.48 6.22
C ARG A 63 2.29 -16.15 7.35
N VAL A 64 1.05 -15.84 6.98
CA VAL A 64 -0.04 -15.54 7.91
C VAL A 64 -1.05 -16.67 7.86
N CYS A 65 -1.27 -17.31 9.01
CA CYS A 65 -2.36 -18.26 9.20
C CYS A 65 -3.39 -17.64 10.13
N CYS A 66 -4.66 -17.67 9.74
CA CYS A 66 -5.76 -17.05 10.47
C CYS A 66 -6.94 -18.02 10.58
N ARG A 67 -7.64 -18.01 11.72
CA ARG A 67 -8.96 -18.65 11.88
C ARG A 67 -9.88 -17.79 12.72
N ASP A 68 -11.17 -18.07 12.61
CA ASP A 68 -12.24 -17.36 13.32
C ASP A 68 -12.37 -15.87 12.94
N ARG A 69 -11.97 -15.49 11.71
CA ARG A 69 -12.15 -14.14 11.15
C ARG A 69 -13.62 -13.89 10.76
N ARG A 70 -14.52 -13.76 11.74
CA ARG A 70 -15.95 -13.45 11.51
C ARG A 70 -16.37 -12.20 12.30
N PRO A 71 -17.33 -11.39 11.80
CA PRO A 71 -17.82 -10.21 12.51
C PRO A 71 -18.35 -10.47 13.93
N ASP A 72 -18.91 -11.66 14.13
CA ASP A 72 -19.49 -12.13 15.38
C ASP A 72 -18.50 -12.92 16.26
N ALA A 73 -17.26 -13.11 15.82
CA ALA A 73 -16.24 -13.76 16.63
C ALA A 73 -15.71 -12.80 17.72
N ASP A 74 -15.62 -13.31 18.95
CA ASP A 74 -15.04 -12.58 20.08
C ASP A 74 -13.50 -12.53 20.00
N THR A 75 -12.87 -13.42 19.25
CA THR A 75 -11.42 -13.52 19.13
C THR A 75 -11.04 -14.03 17.75
N VAL A 76 -9.99 -13.44 17.16
CA VAL A 76 -9.36 -13.93 15.93
C VAL A 76 -8.00 -14.51 16.29
N HIS A 77 -7.72 -15.74 15.83
CA HIS A 77 -6.43 -16.37 16.05
C HIS A 77 -5.53 -16.17 14.84
N MET A 78 -4.32 -15.64 15.05
CA MET A 78 -3.33 -15.43 13.99
C MET A 78 -1.98 -16.05 14.36
N ARG A 79 -1.31 -16.66 13.38
CA ARG A 79 0.09 -17.09 13.45
C ARG A 79 0.87 -16.44 12.31
N PHE A 80 2.02 -15.87 12.65
CA PHE A 80 2.97 -15.26 11.72
C PHE A 80 4.26 -16.07 11.78
N ASP A 81 4.69 -16.59 10.63
CA ASP A 81 6.01 -17.19 10.45
C ASP A 81 6.80 -16.35 9.45
N ILE A 82 8.01 -15.93 9.82
CA ILE A 82 8.83 -15.01 9.03
C ILE A 82 10.21 -15.64 8.78
N TRP A 83 10.71 -15.65 7.55
CA TRP A 83 12.05 -16.17 7.22
C TRP A 83 12.68 -15.42 6.05
N PRO A 84 14.02 -15.34 5.97
CA PRO A 84 14.69 -14.60 4.89
C PRO A 84 14.50 -15.27 3.53
N ILE A 85 14.35 -14.45 2.49
CA ILE A 85 14.28 -14.84 1.07
C ILE A 85 15.25 -13.96 0.25
N PRO A 86 15.70 -14.39 -0.94
CA PRO A 86 16.73 -13.66 -1.68
C PRO A 86 16.24 -12.40 -2.41
N SER A 87 14.93 -12.25 -2.63
CA SER A 87 14.29 -11.17 -3.38
C SER A 87 12.80 -11.06 -3.01
N SER A 88 12.10 -10.07 -3.56
CA SER A 88 10.64 -9.99 -3.48
C SER A 88 9.96 -11.29 -3.90
N ALA A 89 8.79 -11.51 -3.29
CA ALA A 89 7.92 -12.61 -3.61
C ALA A 89 6.47 -12.11 -3.58
N GLY A 90 5.74 -12.35 -4.67
CA GLY A 90 4.33 -11.99 -4.76
C GLY A 90 3.46 -12.72 -3.73
N ARG A 91 2.24 -12.21 -3.56
CA ARG A 91 1.24 -12.80 -2.67
C ARG A 91 0.78 -14.18 -3.18
N GLN A 92 0.71 -15.14 -2.27
CA GLN A 92 0.17 -16.48 -2.53
C GLN A 92 -0.86 -16.85 -1.47
N ILE A 93 -2.08 -17.16 -1.90
CA ILE A 93 -3.11 -17.76 -1.04
C ILE A 93 -2.93 -19.29 -1.06
N ILE A 94 -2.54 -19.86 0.08
CA ILE A 94 -2.36 -21.31 0.24
C ILE A 94 -3.69 -21.97 0.60
N ARG A 95 -4.49 -21.31 1.46
CA ARG A 95 -5.82 -21.78 1.86
C ARG A 95 -6.74 -20.59 2.07
N SER A 96 -7.98 -20.73 1.62
CA SER A 96 -9.06 -19.79 1.88
C SER A 96 -10.38 -20.56 1.92
N PRO A 97 -11.37 -20.18 2.75
CA PRO A 97 -12.72 -20.68 2.57
C PRO A 97 -13.16 -20.35 1.14
N GLN A 98 -13.68 -21.32 0.39
CA GLN A 98 -13.96 -21.20 -1.05
C GLN A 98 -15.03 -20.15 -1.44
N THR A 99 -15.37 -19.21 -0.57
CA THR A 99 -16.19 -18.03 -0.87
C THR A 99 -15.88 -16.97 0.19
N PRO A 100 -15.35 -15.78 -0.14
CA PRO A 100 -15.39 -14.67 0.81
C PRO A 100 -16.86 -14.41 1.16
N PRO A 101 -17.22 -14.12 2.42
CA PRO A 101 -18.57 -13.67 2.72
C PRO A 101 -18.88 -12.48 1.81
N ALA A 102 -19.96 -12.55 1.04
CA ALA A 102 -20.33 -11.46 0.16
C ALA A 102 -20.56 -10.22 1.02
N THR A 103 -19.67 -9.23 0.93
CA THR A 103 -19.88 -7.90 1.51
C THR A 103 -21.20 -7.40 0.94
N SER A 104 -22.18 -7.11 1.80
CA SER A 104 -23.48 -6.69 1.31
C SER A 104 -23.35 -5.32 0.65
N ALA A 105 -24.21 -5.01 -0.33
CA ALA A 105 -24.20 -3.68 -0.96
C ALA A 105 -24.40 -2.54 0.06
N ALA A 106 -25.07 -2.82 1.19
CA ALA A 106 -25.23 -1.87 2.29
C ALA A 106 -23.91 -1.62 3.04
N ASP A 107 -23.13 -2.66 3.31
CA ASP A 107 -21.83 -2.54 3.99
C ASP A 107 -20.82 -1.76 3.10
N VAL A 108 -20.84 -2.01 1.79
CA VAL A 108 -20.02 -1.25 0.82
C VAL A 108 -20.39 0.23 0.82
N GLU A 109 -21.69 0.53 0.86
CA GLU A 109 -22.19 1.91 0.84
C GLU A 109 -21.89 2.65 2.15
N GLU A 110 -22.07 2.01 3.30
CA GLU A 110 -21.71 2.58 4.59
C GLU A 110 -20.20 2.89 4.69
N ARG A 111 -19.35 1.98 4.20
CA ARG A 111 -17.89 2.20 4.12
C ARG A 111 -17.54 3.36 3.19
N ARG A 112 -18.22 3.48 2.04
CA ARG A 112 -18.05 4.65 1.14
C ARG A 112 -18.44 5.96 1.82
N GLN A 113 -19.45 5.96 2.69
CA GLN A 113 -19.90 7.17 3.39
C GLN A 113 -18.98 7.58 4.54
N LEU A 114 -18.23 6.63 5.12
CA LEU A 114 -17.20 6.85 6.15
C LEU A 114 -15.81 7.12 5.57
N ALA A 115 -15.67 7.08 4.24
CA ALA A 115 -14.41 7.28 3.53
C ALA A 115 -13.79 8.65 3.82
N VAL A 116 -12.47 8.67 4.02
CA VAL A 116 -11.68 9.91 4.10
C VAL A 116 -11.95 10.74 2.85
N THR A 117 -12.45 11.95 3.04
CA THR A 117 -12.61 12.90 1.94
C THR A 117 -11.32 13.68 1.75
N ILE A 118 -11.13 14.24 0.55
CA ILE A 118 -10.00 15.13 0.26
C ILE A 118 -9.85 16.27 1.28
N ARG A 119 -10.94 16.68 1.93
CA ARG A 119 -10.96 17.75 2.94
C ARG A 119 -10.32 17.35 4.27
N GLU A 120 -10.20 16.06 4.52
CA GLU A 120 -9.67 15.47 5.76
C GLU A 120 -8.24 14.96 5.57
N ALA A 121 -7.81 14.77 4.32
CA ALA A 121 -6.46 14.32 4.00
C ALA A 121 -5.40 15.36 4.39
N PRO A 122 -4.25 14.93 4.94
CA PRO A 122 -3.14 15.84 5.21
C PRO A 122 -2.69 16.46 3.89
N THR A 123 -2.58 17.79 3.88
CA THR A 123 -2.17 18.56 2.70
C THR A 123 -0.91 19.34 3.00
N HIS A 124 0.07 19.23 2.12
CA HIS A 124 1.29 20.02 2.11
C HIS A 124 1.22 21.06 0.98
N SER A 125 1.49 22.32 1.33
CA SER A 125 1.64 23.40 0.35
C SER A 125 3.04 24.00 0.48
N GLY A 126 3.83 23.87 -0.58
CA GLY A 126 5.22 24.31 -0.63
C GLY A 126 6.08 23.40 -1.51
N PRO A 127 7.38 23.72 -1.64
CA PRO A 127 8.31 22.98 -2.48
C PRO A 127 8.45 21.53 -2.00
N LEU A 128 8.77 20.63 -2.94
CA LEU A 128 9.11 19.25 -2.63
C LEU A 128 10.42 19.24 -1.81
N ASN A 129 10.29 19.01 -0.50
CA ASN A 129 11.41 18.93 0.43
C ASN A 129 11.48 17.52 1.01
N SER A 130 12.55 16.81 0.68
CA SER A 130 12.77 15.42 1.07
C SER A 130 12.72 15.19 2.59
N GLU A 131 13.21 16.13 3.40
CA GLU A 131 13.24 15.98 4.85
C GLU A 131 11.89 16.21 5.52
N GLU A 132 11.05 17.09 4.96
CA GLU A 132 9.71 17.37 5.48
C GLU A 132 8.69 16.31 5.02
N LEU A 133 8.94 15.71 3.85
CA LEU A 133 8.03 14.78 3.19
C LEU A 133 8.44 13.31 3.33
N LYS A 134 9.58 13.00 3.98
CA LYS A 134 9.96 11.62 4.31
C LYS A 134 8.88 10.92 5.12
N ASP A 135 8.85 9.61 5.01
CA ASP A 135 7.90 8.73 5.70
C ASP A 135 6.42 8.97 5.31
N ARG A 136 6.15 9.63 4.17
CA ARG A 136 4.79 9.91 3.66
C ARG A 136 4.60 9.40 2.23
N SER A 137 3.48 8.73 1.98
CA SER A 137 3.02 8.46 0.61
C SER A 137 2.41 9.74 0.02
N LEU A 138 3.03 10.29 -1.04
CA LEU A 138 2.62 11.57 -1.60
C LEU A 138 1.72 11.39 -2.83
N LEU A 139 0.59 12.11 -2.88
CA LEU A 139 -0.15 12.38 -4.12
C LEU A 139 0.04 13.83 -4.53
N ILE A 140 0.91 14.04 -5.51
CA ILE A 140 1.34 15.35 -6.00
C ILE A 140 0.42 15.81 -7.12
N ARG A 141 -0.15 17.00 -6.98
CA ARG A 141 -0.90 17.65 -8.05
C ARG A 141 0.08 18.27 -9.06
N GLY A 142 0.15 17.68 -10.25
CA GLY A 142 1.00 18.15 -11.35
C GLY A 142 0.26 18.90 -12.46
N ASP A 143 -1.08 18.91 -12.45
CA ASP A 143 -1.90 19.68 -13.39
C ASP A 143 -2.91 20.56 -12.63
N TYR A 144 -2.85 21.88 -12.89
CA TYR A 144 -3.72 22.88 -12.28
C TYR A 144 -4.84 23.40 -13.20
N SER A 145 -4.99 22.83 -14.41
CA SER A 145 -5.98 23.23 -15.40
C SER A 145 -7.43 22.95 -15.00
N ASP A 146 -7.69 21.91 -14.19
CA ASP A 146 -9.03 21.56 -13.73
C ASP A 146 -9.04 21.13 -12.24
N THR A 147 -9.39 22.08 -11.37
CA THR A 147 -9.56 21.83 -9.93
C THR A 147 -10.70 20.87 -9.61
N SER A 148 -11.76 20.81 -10.42
CA SER A 148 -12.87 19.89 -10.17
C SER A 148 -12.47 18.45 -10.49
N ALA A 149 -11.75 18.25 -11.60
CA ALA A 149 -11.20 16.95 -11.96
C ALA A 149 -10.19 16.48 -10.90
N TRP A 150 -9.28 17.36 -10.46
CA TRP A 150 -8.35 17.06 -9.36
C TRP A 150 -9.08 16.57 -8.10
N HIS A 151 -10.09 17.32 -7.63
CA HIS A 151 -10.85 16.90 -6.44
C HIS A 151 -11.53 15.55 -6.64
N LYS A 152 -12.06 15.27 -7.83
CA LYS A 152 -12.67 13.98 -8.14
C LYS A 152 -11.65 12.83 -8.04
N VAL A 153 -10.47 13.01 -8.63
CA VAL A 153 -9.39 12.01 -8.61
C VAL A 153 -8.88 11.77 -7.19
N ALA A 154 -8.54 12.83 -6.46
CA ALA A 154 -8.02 12.70 -5.10
C ALA A 154 -9.03 12.04 -4.15
N ASN A 155 -10.32 12.40 -4.22
CA ASN A 155 -11.36 11.70 -3.45
C ASN A 155 -11.48 10.21 -3.86
N ALA A 156 -11.35 9.90 -5.15
CA ALA A 156 -11.43 8.51 -5.61
C ALA A 156 -10.20 7.69 -5.16
N ALA A 157 -9.02 8.30 -5.09
CA ALA A 157 -7.78 7.66 -4.63
C ALA A 157 -7.77 7.41 -3.12
N LEU A 158 -8.42 8.28 -2.34
CA LEU A 158 -8.58 8.16 -0.88
C LEU A 158 -9.75 7.27 -0.48
N ALA A 159 -10.62 6.91 -1.43
CA ALA A 159 -11.79 6.08 -1.14
C ALA A 159 -11.35 4.68 -0.69
N PRO A 160 -12.03 4.08 0.29
CA PRO A 160 -11.74 2.72 0.73
C PRO A 160 -12.06 1.73 -0.39
N ASP A 161 -11.24 0.69 -0.47
CA ASP A 161 -11.50 -0.49 -1.29
C ASP A 161 -12.89 -1.06 -0.93
N PRO A 162 -13.75 -1.35 -1.93
CA PRO A 162 -15.12 -1.79 -1.66
C PRO A 162 -15.20 -3.16 -0.97
N VAL A 163 -14.18 -4.01 -1.09
CA VAL A 163 -14.18 -5.38 -0.57
C VAL A 163 -13.62 -5.39 0.85
N ASP A 164 -12.39 -4.93 1.01
CA ASP A 164 -11.60 -5.06 2.24
C ASP A 164 -11.58 -3.79 3.09
N ALA A 165 -12.14 -2.68 2.59
CA ALA A 165 -12.21 -1.38 3.25
C ALA A 165 -10.85 -0.71 3.53
N PHE A 166 -9.76 -1.19 2.91
CA PHE A 166 -8.45 -0.55 2.99
C PHE A 166 -8.47 0.80 2.28
N THR A 167 -7.86 1.81 2.89
CA THR A 167 -7.64 3.13 2.29
C THR A 167 -6.15 3.29 1.96
N ALA A 168 -5.82 4.15 0.99
CA ALA A 168 -4.46 4.63 0.80
C ALA A 168 -4.14 5.76 1.79
N ASP A 169 -2.97 5.73 2.44
CA ASP A 169 -2.54 6.79 3.38
C ASP A 169 -1.80 7.92 2.65
N LEU A 170 -2.55 8.74 1.90
CA LEU A 170 -1.97 9.76 1.02
C LEU A 170 -1.88 11.14 1.70
N THR A 171 -0.69 11.74 1.63
CA THR A 171 -0.50 13.18 1.82
C THR A 171 -0.60 13.90 0.47
N LEU A 172 -1.55 14.82 0.36
CA LEU A 172 -1.74 15.63 -0.85
C LEU A 172 -0.67 16.71 -0.92
N VAL A 173 -0.06 16.90 -2.08
CA VAL A 173 0.86 18.03 -2.31
C VAL A 173 0.23 18.99 -3.31
N GLU A 174 -0.10 20.18 -2.83
CA GLU A 174 -0.66 21.26 -3.64
C GLU A 174 0.23 22.51 -3.56
N ASP A 175 1.04 22.71 -4.59
CA ASP A 175 1.79 23.93 -4.86
C ASP A 175 1.66 24.30 -6.36
N PRO A 176 1.03 25.43 -6.72
CA PRO A 176 0.86 25.85 -8.12
C PRO A 176 2.15 25.98 -8.92
N THR A 177 3.33 26.04 -8.27
CA THR A 177 4.62 26.02 -8.97
C THR A 177 4.97 24.65 -9.56
N LEU A 178 4.24 23.60 -9.18
CA LEU A 178 4.36 22.24 -9.71
C LEU A 178 3.51 22.01 -10.97
N ASP A 179 2.78 23.02 -11.46
CA ASP A 179 1.98 22.90 -12.68
C ASP A 179 2.87 22.54 -13.88
N GLY A 180 2.57 21.39 -14.50
CA GLY A 180 3.35 20.82 -15.60
C GLY A 180 4.68 20.19 -15.21
N ILE A 181 4.89 19.85 -13.92
CA ILE A 181 6.11 19.15 -13.48
C ILE A 181 6.32 17.83 -14.25
N THR A 182 7.56 17.60 -14.69
CA THR A 182 7.94 16.33 -15.33
C THR A 182 8.50 15.34 -14.32
N VAL A 183 8.51 14.06 -14.67
CA VAL A 183 9.11 12.99 -13.85
C VAL A 183 10.57 13.30 -13.54
N GLU A 184 11.34 13.78 -14.52
CA GLU A 184 12.76 14.09 -14.33
C GLU A 184 12.98 15.23 -13.32
N THR A 185 12.16 16.29 -13.39
CA THR A 185 12.23 17.40 -12.42
C THR A 185 11.79 16.93 -11.03
N LEU A 186 10.77 16.07 -10.95
CA LEU A 186 10.32 15.50 -9.69
C LEU A 186 11.40 14.65 -9.03
N LEU A 187 12.08 13.76 -9.77
CA LEU A 187 13.15 12.91 -9.24
C LEU A 187 14.31 13.74 -8.69
N GLN A 188 14.66 14.84 -9.37
CA GLN A 188 15.70 15.76 -8.90
C GLN A 188 15.29 16.52 -7.62
N ALA A 189 14.01 16.82 -7.45
CA ALA A 189 13.50 17.58 -6.31
C ALA A 189 13.27 16.72 -5.06
N MET A 190 12.76 15.49 -5.24
CA MET A 190 12.43 14.58 -4.13
C MET A 190 13.64 13.98 -3.42
N GLY A 191 14.77 13.84 -4.11
CA GLY A 191 15.88 13.04 -3.59
C GLY A 191 15.49 11.58 -3.43
N GLU A 192 16.01 10.91 -2.39
CA GLU A 192 15.85 9.46 -2.19
C GLU A 192 15.41 9.09 -0.74
N PRO A 193 14.53 9.84 -0.03
CA PRO A 193 14.04 9.40 1.28
C PRO A 193 13.03 8.26 1.12
N PRO A 194 12.96 7.29 2.06
CA PRO A 194 11.81 6.41 2.13
C PRO A 194 10.53 7.21 2.49
N PRO A 195 9.34 6.80 2.02
CA PRO A 195 9.11 5.69 1.09
C PRO A 195 9.66 5.97 -0.32
N PHE A 196 10.21 4.95 -0.98
CA PHE A 196 10.89 5.07 -2.28
C PHE A 196 9.95 5.20 -3.50
N TYR A 197 8.76 5.78 -3.30
CA TYR A 197 7.79 6.03 -4.36
C TYR A 197 7.01 7.32 -4.11
N VAL A 198 6.46 7.89 -5.19
CA VAL A 198 5.45 8.95 -5.12
C VAL A 198 4.37 8.73 -6.17
N PHE A 199 3.25 9.43 -6.02
CA PHE A 199 2.16 9.46 -6.99
C PHE A 199 2.01 10.87 -7.57
N LEU A 200 1.84 10.96 -8.88
CA LEU A 200 1.66 12.21 -9.63
C LEU A 200 0.31 12.20 -10.36
N ALA A 201 -0.50 13.21 -10.09
CA ALA A 201 -1.70 13.53 -10.87
C ALA A 201 -1.34 14.56 -11.95
N ASP A 202 -0.97 14.07 -13.13
CA ASP A 202 -0.62 14.89 -14.29
C ASP A 202 -1.83 15.09 -15.23
N HIS A 203 -1.57 15.68 -16.39
CA HIS A 203 -2.62 15.97 -17.37
C HIS A 203 -3.43 14.75 -17.80
N ARG A 204 -2.77 13.60 -18.00
CA ARG A 204 -3.46 12.36 -18.36
C ARG A 204 -4.37 11.90 -17.22
N THR A 205 -3.92 12.02 -15.97
CA THR A 205 -4.74 11.69 -14.80
C THR A 205 -6.06 12.48 -14.79
N LEU A 206 -6.05 13.77 -15.17
CA LEU A 206 -7.26 14.59 -15.12
C LEU A 206 -8.17 14.43 -16.34
N THR A 207 -7.63 14.08 -17.50
CA THR A 207 -8.36 14.07 -18.78
C THR A 207 -8.80 12.69 -19.27
N ASP A 208 -8.07 11.64 -18.88
CA ASP A 208 -8.41 10.26 -19.23
C ASP A 208 -9.65 9.79 -18.44
N PRO A 209 -10.62 9.10 -19.07
CA PRO A 209 -11.82 8.61 -18.41
C PRO A 209 -11.58 7.71 -17.19
N GLU A 210 -10.47 6.96 -17.17
CA GLU A 210 -10.10 6.08 -16.05
C GLU A 210 -9.31 6.80 -14.95
N HIS A 211 -8.91 8.05 -15.20
CA HIS A 211 -8.11 8.88 -14.30
C HIS A 211 -6.84 8.20 -13.75
N PRO A 212 -6.01 7.55 -14.58
CA PRO A 212 -4.88 6.78 -14.09
C PRO A 212 -3.78 7.69 -13.53
N ILE A 213 -3.54 7.57 -12.23
CA ILE A 213 -2.50 8.27 -11.47
C ILE A 213 -1.14 7.67 -11.80
N LEU A 214 -0.10 8.48 -11.97
CA LEU A 214 1.25 7.99 -12.26
C LEU A 214 2.00 7.69 -10.97
N ALA A 215 2.26 6.41 -10.68
CA ALA A 215 3.22 6.02 -9.66
C ALA A 215 4.64 6.12 -10.23
N ILE A 216 5.58 6.58 -9.42
CA ILE A 216 6.98 6.81 -9.80
C ILE A 216 7.88 6.25 -8.70
N ASP A 217 8.84 5.41 -9.08
CA ASP A 217 9.89 4.95 -8.18
C ASP A 217 10.97 6.03 -8.01
N ILE A 218 11.27 6.38 -6.75
CA ILE A 218 12.28 7.38 -6.37
C ILE A 218 13.42 6.77 -5.55
N SER A 219 13.65 5.45 -5.67
CA SER A 219 14.66 4.71 -4.90
C SER A 219 16.10 5.15 -5.15
N GLY A 220 16.37 5.74 -6.31
CA GLY A 220 17.65 6.39 -6.63
C GLY A 220 18.83 5.44 -6.53
N SER A 221 19.82 5.79 -5.72
CA SER A 221 21.01 4.96 -5.50
C SER A 221 20.72 3.64 -4.77
N HIS A 222 19.55 3.52 -4.12
CA HIS A 222 19.14 2.33 -3.40
C HIS A 222 18.73 1.20 -4.35
N TYR A 223 17.87 1.50 -5.34
CA TYR A 223 17.52 0.61 -6.45
C TYR A 223 17.73 1.30 -7.81
N PRO A 224 18.99 1.45 -8.28
CA PRO A 224 19.29 2.21 -9.49
C PRO A 224 18.60 1.69 -10.76
N GLN A 225 18.24 0.40 -10.79
CA GLN A 225 17.51 -0.22 -11.89
C GLN A 225 16.00 0.10 -11.89
N GLU A 226 15.44 0.45 -10.73
CA GLU A 226 14.02 0.81 -10.57
C GLU A 226 13.83 2.33 -10.59
N HIS A 227 14.86 3.12 -10.25
CA HIS A 227 14.74 4.58 -10.17
C HIS A 227 14.18 5.22 -11.45
N GLY A 228 13.08 5.96 -11.30
CA GLY A 228 12.36 6.60 -12.40
C GLY A 228 11.46 5.67 -13.19
N ARG A 229 11.36 4.38 -12.81
CA ARG A 229 10.33 3.49 -13.33
C ARG A 229 8.96 4.04 -12.96
N THR A 230 8.00 3.84 -13.86
CA THR A 230 6.65 4.33 -13.68
C THR A 230 5.61 3.27 -14.00
N VAL A 231 4.45 3.39 -13.38
CA VAL A 231 3.25 2.63 -13.71
C VAL A 231 2.03 3.51 -13.50
N ARG A 232 1.03 3.38 -14.37
CA ARG A 232 -0.25 4.07 -14.23
C ARG A 232 -1.16 3.23 -13.36
N VAL A 233 -1.86 3.85 -12.41
CA VAL A 233 -2.72 3.16 -11.45
C VAL A 233 -4.09 3.81 -11.42
N THR A 234 -5.15 3.03 -11.56
CA THR A 234 -6.51 3.57 -11.40
C THR A 234 -6.75 4.02 -9.96
N PRO A 235 -7.60 5.03 -9.70
CA PRO A 235 -7.92 5.45 -8.35
C PRO A 235 -8.44 4.29 -7.46
N ALA A 236 -9.17 3.34 -8.04
CA ALA A 236 -9.68 2.17 -7.33
C ALA A 236 -8.58 1.21 -6.85
N ALA A 237 -7.42 1.18 -7.52
CA ALA A 237 -6.29 0.32 -7.16
C ALA A 237 -5.28 1.02 -6.23
N MET A 238 -5.53 2.28 -5.82
CA MET A 238 -4.59 3.08 -5.03
C MET A 238 -4.30 2.45 -3.66
N ALA A 239 -5.32 1.99 -2.93
CA ALA A 239 -5.14 1.33 -1.65
C ALA A 239 -4.30 0.03 -1.77
N SER A 240 -4.35 -0.65 -2.92
CA SER A 240 -3.54 -1.85 -3.14
C SER A 240 -2.07 -1.50 -3.30
N ILE A 241 -1.73 -0.63 -4.26
CA ILE A 241 -0.32 -0.30 -4.53
C ILE A 241 0.31 0.44 -3.35
N GLU A 242 -0.37 1.42 -2.78
CA GLU A 242 0.18 2.28 -1.74
C GLU A 242 0.48 1.48 -0.48
N ASN A 243 -0.48 0.69 0.04
CA ASN A 243 -0.25 -0.10 1.24
C ASN A 243 0.86 -1.14 1.05
N ASN A 244 0.95 -1.78 -0.12
CA ASN A 244 1.99 -2.77 -0.36
C ASN A 244 3.38 -2.15 -0.46
N LEU A 245 3.53 -1.00 -1.12
CA LEU A 245 4.81 -0.31 -1.20
C LEU A 245 5.18 0.33 0.15
N ALA A 246 4.21 0.91 0.87
CA ALA A 246 4.41 1.53 2.19
C ALA A 246 4.90 0.52 3.24
N LEU A 247 4.34 -0.70 3.19
CA LEU A 247 4.68 -1.80 4.07
C LEU A 247 5.81 -2.69 3.51
N ALA A 248 6.34 -2.34 2.33
CA ALA A 248 7.34 -3.11 1.60
C ALA A 248 6.96 -4.59 1.35
N ASN A 249 5.67 -4.89 1.23
CA ASN A 249 5.15 -6.24 0.96
C ASN A 249 5.41 -6.70 -0.49
N MET A 250 5.47 -5.75 -1.43
CA MET A 250 5.74 -6.00 -2.84
C MET A 250 6.65 -4.91 -3.38
N ASP A 251 7.39 -5.22 -4.44
CA ASP A 251 8.25 -4.25 -5.12
C ASP A 251 7.48 -3.39 -6.10
N PHE A 252 8.04 -2.22 -6.43
CA PHE A 252 7.51 -1.39 -7.50
C PHE A 252 7.40 -2.16 -8.84
N ALA A 253 8.39 -3.02 -9.11
CA ALA A 253 8.42 -3.89 -10.27
C ALA A 253 7.19 -4.80 -10.38
N ASP A 254 6.72 -5.35 -9.25
CA ASP A 254 5.56 -6.23 -9.25
C ASP A 254 4.31 -5.52 -9.76
N PHE A 255 4.15 -4.22 -9.50
CA PHE A 255 3.03 -3.43 -10.03
C PHE A 255 3.24 -3.04 -11.48
N ALA A 256 4.45 -2.61 -11.83
CA ALA A 256 4.76 -2.19 -13.20
C ALA A 256 4.68 -3.35 -14.21
N ASP A 257 5.10 -4.56 -13.82
CA ASP A 257 5.09 -5.75 -14.67
C ASP A 257 3.72 -6.44 -14.75
N ASN A 258 2.80 -6.14 -13.82
CA ASN A 258 1.42 -6.65 -13.82
C ASN A 258 0.40 -5.58 -14.25
N ALA A 259 0.85 -4.48 -14.86
CA ALA A 259 -0.05 -3.57 -15.55
C ALA A 259 -0.65 -4.24 -16.80
N ASP A 260 -1.88 -3.85 -17.18
CA ASP A 260 -2.52 -4.34 -18.40
C ASP A 260 -1.76 -3.89 -19.67
N GLU A 261 -2.18 -4.37 -20.85
CA GLU A 261 -1.52 -4.07 -22.13
C GLU A 261 -1.39 -2.56 -22.44
N ASP A 262 -2.25 -1.72 -21.84
CA ASP A 262 -2.22 -0.27 -21.96
C ASP A 262 -1.34 0.44 -20.92
N GLY A 263 -0.64 -0.33 -20.09
CA GLY A 263 0.28 0.13 -19.05
C GLY A 263 -0.41 0.61 -17.78
N ILE A 264 -1.71 0.31 -17.60
CA ILE A 264 -2.48 0.68 -16.42
C ILE A 264 -2.68 -0.53 -15.50
N TYR A 265 -2.26 -0.40 -14.25
CA TYR A 265 -2.57 -1.31 -13.17
C TYR A 265 -3.97 -1.03 -12.60
N ARG A 266 -4.85 -2.03 -12.69
CA ARG A 266 -6.26 -1.96 -12.25
C ARG A 266 -6.56 -2.79 -11.00
N GLY A 267 -5.53 -3.38 -10.39
CA GLY A 267 -5.70 -4.38 -9.33
C GLY A 267 -5.78 -5.81 -9.86
N VAL A 268 -5.77 -6.78 -8.94
CA VAL A 268 -5.98 -8.22 -9.21
C VAL A 268 -7.33 -8.69 -8.70
#